data_AF-A0A966M3A4-F1
#
_entry.id   AF-A0A966M3A4-F1
#
_cell.length_a   1.000
_cell.length_b   1.000
_cell.length_c   1.000
_cell.angle_alpha   90.00
_cell.angle_beta   90.00
_cell.angle_gamma   90.00
#
_symmetry.space_group_name_H-M   'P 1'
#
loop_
_entity.id
_entity.type
_entity.pdbx_description
1 polymer ?
#
loop_
_entity_poly.entity_id
_entity_poly.type
_entity_poly.pdbx_seq_one_letter_code
_entity_poly.pdbx_strand_id
1 'polypeptide(L)' 'MFNYIDGGADDEVTLKRNTSAFNDCDLVPSVLRDVSSIDMSTTVFGQKIDMPLFLAPTAMHRLYHHDGE' A
#
# COMPACT_ATOMS: atom_id res chain seq x y z
N MET A 1 7.24 -17.48 12.03
CA MET A 1 7.63 -16.09 11.73
C MET A 1 6.85 -15.56 10.54
N PHE A 2 6.90 -16.23 9.38
CA PHE A 2 6.09 -15.83 8.21
C PHE A 2 4.58 -15.67 8.50
N ASN A 3 3.97 -16.63 9.21
CA ASN A 3 2.54 -16.53 9.55
C ASN A 3 2.16 -15.33 10.45
N TYR A 4 3.12 -14.69 11.13
CA TYR A 4 2.83 -13.47 11.90
C TYR A 4 2.65 -12.25 10.99
N ILE A 5 3.43 -12.17 9.90
CA ILE A 5 3.35 -11.06 8.95
C ILE A 5 2.29 -11.29 7.86
N ASP A 6 2.08 -12.55 7.47
CA ASP A 6 1.15 -12.93 6.40
C ASP A 6 -0.28 -13.15 6.90
N GLY A 7 -0.44 -13.57 8.16
CA GLY A 7 -1.70 -14.04 8.72
C GLY A 7 -2.72 -12.95 9.02
N GLY A 8 -4.00 -13.28 8.82
CA GLY A 8 -5.15 -12.50 9.24
C GLY A 8 -5.81 -13.03 10.51
N ALA A 9 -6.92 -12.41 10.92
CA ALA A 9 -7.72 -12.89 12.04
C ALA A 9 -8.62 -14.07 11.62
N ASP A 10 -8.74 -15.07 12.50
CA ASP A 10 -9.65 -16.22 12.39
C ASP A 10 -9.56 -16.96 11.04
N ASP A 11 -10.63 -16.94 10.25
CA ASP A 11 -10.73 -17.59 8.94
C ASP A 11 -10.20 -16.73 7.77
N GLU A 12 -9.63 -15.57 8.10
CA GLU A 12 -9.02 -14.61 7.19
C GLU A 12 -9.98 -14.07 6.11
N VAL A 13 -11.29 -14.13 6.36
CA VAL A 13 -12.30 -13.66 5.39
C VAL A 13 -12.12 -12.17 5.08
N THR A 14 -11.87 -11.34 6.10
CA THR A 14 -11.60 -9.91 5.89
C THR A 14 -10.31 -9.67 5.12
N LEU A 15 -9.25 -10.45 5.39
CA LEU A 15 -7.98 -10.34 4.68
C LEU A 15 -8.17 -10.60 3.18
N LYS A 16 -8.88 -11.70 2.83
CA LYS A 16 -9.22 -12.03 1.43
C LYS A 16 -10.09 -10.96 0.79
N ARG A 17 -11.07 -10.43 1.52
CA ARG A 17 -11.96 -9.37 1.04
C ARG A 17 -11.23 -8.06 0.74
N ASN A 18 -10.25 -7.67 1.56
CA ASN A 18 -9.48 -6.44 1.33
C ASN A 18 -8.80 -6.44 -0.04
N THR A 19 -8.27 -7.58 -0.48
CA THR A 19 -7.68 -7.72 -1.81
C THR A 19 -8.75 -7.82 -2.90
N SER A 20 -9.78 -8.66 -2.70
CA SER A 20 -10.79 -8.89 -3.75
C SER A 20 -11.62 -7.64 -4.06
N ALA A 21 -11.82 -6.74 -3.09
CA ALA A 21 -12.58 -5.51 -3.28
C ALA A 21 -12.01 -4.58 -4.36
N PHE A 22 -10.70 -4.66 -4.65
CA PHE A 22 -10.12 -3.87 -5.74
C PHE A 22 -10.59 -4.32 -7.12
N ASN A 23 -11.07 -5.57 -7.28
CA ASN A 23 -11.62 -6.06 -8.54
C ASN A 23 -12.99 -5.44 -8.86
N ASP A 24 -13.65 -4.82 -7.90
CA ASP A 24 -14.94 -4.14 -8.09
C ASP A 24 -14.75 -2.72 -8.67
N CYS A 25 -13.51 -2.26 -8.85
CA CYS A 25 -13.16 -0.92 -9.30
C CYS A 25 -12.32 -0.96 -10.58
N ASP A 26 -12.91 -0.59 -11.71
CA ASP A 26 -12.19 -0.47 -12.98
C ASP A 26 -11.45 0.88 -13.10
N LEU A 27 -10.24 0.83 -13.65
CA LEU A 27 -9.55 2.04 -14.10
C LEU A 27 -10.08 2.44 -15.49
N VAL A 28 -10.67 3.63 -15.59
CA VAL A 28 -11.12 4.19 -16.87
C VAL A 28 -10.01 5.07 -17.45
N PRO A 29 -9.26 4.62 -18.47
CA PRO A 29 -8.16 5.40 -19.02
C PRO A 29 -8.66 6.64 -19.76
N SER A 30 -7.94 7.76 -19.61
CA SER A 30 -8.16 8.97 -20.42
C SER A 30 -7.18 8.99 -21.59
N VAL A 31 -7.70 8.96 -22.82
CA VAL A 31 -6.88 8.98 -24.05
C VAL A 31 -6.49 10.41 -24.45
N LEU A 32 -5.44 10.52 -25.28
CA LEU A 32 -4.91 11.81 -25.79
C LEU A 32 -4.46 12.80 -24.70
N ARG A 33 -4.09 12.31 -23.52
CA ARG A 33 -3.40 13.12 -22.50
C ARG A 33 -1.89 13.02 -22.70
N ASP A 34 -1.22 14.16 -22.60
CA ASP A 34 0.24 14.19 -22.49
C ASP A 34 0.66 13.60 -21.14
N VAL A 35 1.50 12.57 -21.19
CA VAL A 35 2.07 11.86 -20.04
C VAL A 35 3.60 11.88 -20.09
N SER A 36 4.20 12.80 -20.85
CA SER A 36 5.65 12.97 -20.97
C SER A 36 6.34 13.28 -19.64
N SER A 37 5.62 13.88 -18.69
CA SER A 37 6.06 14.14 -17.33
C SER A 37 4.91 13.90 -16.35
N ILE A 38 5.13 13.04 -15.35
CA ILE A 38 4.17 12.72 -14.29
C ILE A 38 4.77 13.11 -12.95
N ASP A 39 4.11 14.03 -12.24
CA ASP A 39 4.44 14.36 -10.86
C ASP A 39 3.57 13.54 -9.91
N MET A 40 4.18 12.65 -9.14
CA MET A 40 3.49 11.85 -8.11
C MET A 40 3.51 12.54 -6.74
N SER A 41 4.16 13.68 -6.60
CA SER A 41 4.32 14.33 -5.31
C SER A 41 2.98 14.88 -4.79
N THR A 42 2.78 14.79 -3.49
CA THR A 42 1.56 15.27 -2.83
C THR A 42 1.87 15.87 -1.46
N THR A 43 0.88 16.47 -0.81
CA THR A 43 1.02 17.04 0.53
C THR A 43 0.07 16.33 1.49
N VAL A 44 0.62 15.76 2.56
CA VAL A 44 -0.14 15.05 3.60
C VAL A 44 0.16 15.71 4.94
N PHE A 45 -0.88 16.13 5.68
CA PHE A 45 -0.75 16.87 6.94
C PHE A 45 0.22 18.08 6.88
N GLY A 46 0.27 18.78 5.74
CA GLY A 46 1.14 19.93 5.53
C GLY A 46 2.60 19.60 5.15
N GLN A 47 2.95 18.32 5.07
CA GLN A 47 4.28 17.86 4.62
C GLN A 47 4.25 17.40 3.18
N LYS A 48 5.22 17.83 2.37
CA LYS A 48 5.38 17.39 0.98
C LYS A 48 6.05 16.02 0.96
N ILE A 49 5.50 15.09 0.18
CA ILE A 49 6.05 13.75 -0.08
C ILE A 49 6.13 13.52 -1.59
N ASP A 50 7.11 12.73 -2.04
CA ASP A 50 7.40 12.53 -3.46
C ASP A 50 6.40 11.60 -4.18
N MET A 51 5.62 10.84 -3.42
CA MET A 51 4.64 9.88 -3.94
C MET A 51 3.47 9.75 -2.94
N PRO A 52 2.22 9.45 -3.35
CA PRO A 52 1.09 9.41 -2.42
C PRO A 52 1.04 8.09 -1.61
N LEU A 53 2.18 7.54 -1.24
CA LEU A 53 2.32 6.35 -0.40
C LEU A 53 3.26 6.64 0.77
N PHE A 54 3.01 6.00 1.90
CA PHE A 54 3.89 6.00 3.07
C PHE A 54 3.82 4.64 3.76
N LEU A 55 4.80 4.35 4.61
CA LEU A 55 4.87 3.09 5.34
C LEU A 55 3.80 3.05 6.43
N ALA A 56 2.95 2.03 6.39
CA ALA A 56 2.03 1.77 7.50
C ALA A 56 2.84 1.33 8.73
N PRO A 57 2.44 1.76 9.94
CA PRO A 57 3.12 1.35 11.17
C PRO A 57 2.95 -0.16 11.36
N THR A 58 4.08 -0.85 11.52
CA THR A 58 4.14 -2.30 11.70
C THR A 58 5.12 -2.62 12.83
N ALA A 59 5.00 -3.80 13.44
CA ALA A 59 5.81 -4.16 14.61
C ALA A 59 6.84 -5.23 14.28
N MET A 60 7.89 -5.28 15.11
CA MET A 60 8.87 -6.37 15.17
C MET A 60 9.69 -6.58 13.87
N HIS A 61 10.15 -5.52 13.20
CA HIS A 61 10.93 -5.64 11.95
C HIS A 61 12.21 -6.46 12.06
N ARG A 62 12.83 -6.50 13.26
CA ARG A 62 14.01 -7.34 13.52
C ARG A 62 13.76 -8.85 13.39
N LEU A 63 12.50 -9.27 13.45
CA LEU A 63 12.13 -10.66 13.13
C LEU A 63 12.27 -10.97 11.64
N TYR A 64 12.34 -9.96 10.77
CA TYR A 64 12.32 -10.12 9.32
C TYR A 64 13.61 -9.64 8.65
N HIS A 65 14.30 -8.68 9.24
CA HIS A 65 15.64 -8.27 8.82
C HIS A 65 16.47 -7.88 10.04
N HIS A 66 17.74 -8.31 10.10
CA HIS A 66 18.58 -8.09 11.28
C HIS A 66 18.71 -6.61 11.68
N ASP A 67 18.72 -5.70 10.71
CA ASP A 67 18.75 -4.26 10.98
C ASP A 67 17.45 -3.74 11.60
N GLY A 68 16.29 -4.33 11.25
CA GLY A 68 14.97 -3.84 11.66
C GLY A 68 14.76 -2.34 11.41
N GLU A 69 13.71 -1.76 12.00
CA GLU A 69 13.72 -0.33 12.34
C GLU A 69 14.58 -0.08 13.58
#